data_AF-A0A267M6F2-F1
#
_entry.id   AF-A0A267M6F2-F1
#
_cell.length_a   1.000
_cell.length_b   1.000
_cell.length_c   1.000
_cell.angle_alpha   90.00
_cell.angle_beta   90.00
_cell.angle_gamma   90.00
#
_symmetry.space_group_name_H-M   'P 1'
#
loop_
_entity.id
_entity.type
_entity.pdbx_description
1 polymer ?
#
loop_
_entity_poly.entity_id
_entity_poly.type
_entity_poly.pdbx_seq_one_letter_code
_entity_poly.pdbx_strand_id
1 'polypeptide(L)'
;MKIKKEITLDQCQELILNPDFDQLGYYPGCLLDNYLLYNDDTCTYIIIQEKYLNEWSSTLMATKTNDRKLVDDFFKTQDEVLNEINAE
;
A
#
# COMPACT_ATOMS: atom_id res chain seq x y z
N MET A 1 2.83 -13.22 10.18
CA MET A 1 1.44 -13.49 9.72
C MET A 1 1.16 -12.60 8.51
N LYS A 2 0.42 -13.08 7.51
CA LYS A 2 0.08 -12.31 6.31
C LYS A 2 -1.37 -12.59 5.92
N ILE A 3 -2.19 -11.53 5.89
CA ILE A 3 -3.59 -11.60 5.48
C ILE A 3 -3.79 -10.61 4.36
N LYS A 4 -4.38 -11.05 3.25
CA LYS A 4 -4.69 -10.22 2.08
C LYS A 4 -6.20 -10.11 1.89
N LYS A 5 -6.68 -8.94 1.51
CA LYS A 5 -8.08 -8.69 1.21
C LYS A 5 -8.23 -7.61 0.13
N GLU A 6 -9.13 -7.83 -0.84
CA GLU A 6 -9.60 -6.75 -1.71
C GLU A 6 -10.49 -5.79 -0.90
N ILE A 7 -10.25 -4.50 -1.05
CA ILE A 7 -10.97 -3.46 -0.31
C ILE A 7 -11.55 -2.42 -1.28
N THR A 8 -12.63 -1.77 -0.86
CA THR A 8 -13.21 -0.63 -1.59
C THR A 8 -12.43 0.66 -1.31
N LEU A 9 -12.70 1.70 -2.10
CA LEU A 9 -12.18 3.04 -1.84
C LEU A 9 -12.59 3.58 -0.47
N ASP A 10 -13.86 3.40 -0.08
CA ASP A 10 -14.36 3.84 1.22
C ASP A 10 -13.60 3.14 2.38
N GLN A 11 -13.38 1.83 2.26
CA GLN A 11 -12.60 1.07 3.25
C GLN A 11 -11.13 1.52 3.30
N CYS A 12 -10.57 1.93 2.16
CA CYS A 12 -9.22 2.50 2.12
C CYS A 12 -9.17 3.83 2.87
N GLN A 13 -10.14 4.73 2.63
CA GLN A 13 -10.23 6.01 3.32
C GLN A 13 -10.41 5.83 4.83
N GLU A 14 -11.26 4.88 5.25
CA GLU A 14 -11.43 4.54 6.66
C GLU A 14 -10.11 4.09 7.31
N LEU A 15 -9.28 3.30 6.61
CA LEU A 15 -7.98 2.86 7.12
C LEU A 15 -6.97 4.01 7.22
N ILE A 16 -6.93 4.91 6.23
CA ILE A 16 -5.99 6.03 6.19
C ILE A 16 -6.35 7.09 7.26
N LEU A 17 -7.64 7.31 7.49
CA LEU A 17 -8.12 8.28 8.48
C LEU A 17 -8.18 7.70 9.90
N ASN A 18 -7.90 6.40 10.07
CA ASN A 18 -7.93 5.77 11.37
C ASN A 18 -6.74 6.24 12.22
N PRO A 19 -6.98 6.86 13.38
CA PRO A 19 -5.91 7.38 14.24
C PRO A 19 -5.03 6.29 14.88
N ASP A 20 -5.46 5.02 14.86
CA ASP A 20 -4.66 3.89 15.33
C ASP A 20 -3.53 3.54 14.36
N PHE A 21 -3.51 4.14 13.17
CA PHE A 21 -2.53 3.88 12.13
C PHE A 21 -1.77 5.15 11.75
N ASP A 22 -0.46 5.09 11.86
CA ASP A 22 0.44 6.09 11.31
C ASP A 22 0.71 5.80 9.84
N GLN A 23 0.58 6.81 8.99
CA GLN A 23 0.98 6.71 7.59
C GLN A 23 2.50 6.82 7.47
N LEU A 24 3.16 5.72 7.07
CA LEU A 24 4.60 5.67 6.87
C LEU A 24 5.03 5.92 5.42
N GLY A 25 4.15 5.62 4.46
CA GLY A 25 4.46 5.76 3.04
C GLY A 25 3.23 6.03 2.20
N TYR A 26 3.40 6.86 1.18
CA TYR A 26 2.39 7.19 0.18
C TYR A 26 3.07 7.27 -1.18
N TYR A 27 2.46 6.60 -2.16
CA TYR A 27 2.93 6.63 -3.54
C TYR A 27 1.74 6.74 -4.48
N PRO A 28 1.72 7.75 -5.38
CA PRO A 28 0.71 7.84 -6.41
C PRO A 28 0.70 6.56 -7.26
N GLY A 29 -0.46 5.95 -7.44
CA GLY A 29 -0.63 4.87 -8.40
C GLY A 29 -1.07 5.39 -9.76
N CYS A 30 -1.40 4.49 -10.69
CA CYS A 30 -1.88 4.93 -12.00
C CYS A 30 -3.36 5.28 -11.95
N LEU A 31 -4.20 4.39 -11.42
CA LEU A 31 -5.62 4.67 -11.21
C LEU A 31 -5.93 4.87 -9.73
N LEU A 32 -5.24 4.15 -8.84
CA LEU A 32 -5.47 4.14 -7.40
C LEU A 32 -4.16 4.25 -6.61
N ASP A 33 -4.15 5.09 -5.58
CA ASP A 33 -2.95 5.35 -4.79
C ASP A 33 -2.56 4.19 -3.85
N ASN A 34 -1.27 4.09 -3.57
CA ASN A 34 -0.67 3.10 -2.69
C ASN A 34 -0.31 3.70 -1.33
N TYR A 35 -0.59 2.98 -0.25
CA TYR A 35 -0.36 3.43 1.12
C TYR A 35 0.35 2.36 1.95
N LEU A 36 1.21 2.81 2.85
CA LEU A 36 1.77 2.00 3.92
C LEU A 36 1.41 2.63 5.26
N LEU A 37 0.70 1.85 6.07
CA LEU A 37 0.23 2.23 7.39
C LEU A 37 0.86 1.33 8.45
N TYR A 38 1.10 1.86 9.64
CA TYR A 38 1.67 1.12 10.77
C TYR A 38 0.89 1.40 12.05
N ASN A 39 0.61 0.35 12.80
CA ASN A 39 0.02 0.44 14.12
C ASN A 39 1.07 0.00 15.15
N ASP A 40 1.47 0.92 16.02
CA ASP A 40 2.54 0.70 16.99
C ASP A 40 2.11 -0.26 18.11
N ASP A 41 0.87 -0.13 18.59
CA ASP A 41 0.33 -0.98 19.67
C ASP A 41 0.38 -2.48 19.34
N THR A 42 0.18 -2.82 18.06
CA THR A 42 0.14 -4.20 17.57
C THR A 42 1.36 -4.60 16.75
N CYS A 43 2.35 -3.70 16.60
CA CYS A 43 3.52 -3.86 15.75
C CYS A 43 3.16 -4.42 14.36
N THR A 44 2.10 -3.90 13.73
CA THR A 44 1.53 -4.46 12.50
C THR A 44 1.40 -3.39 11.42
N TYR A 45 1.72 -3.78 10.19
CA TYR A 45 1.61 -2.96 8.99
C TYR A 45 0.33 -3.30 8.22
N ILE A 46 -0.25 -2.30 7.57
CA ILE A 46 -1.22 -2.47 6.50
C ILE A 46 -0.63 -1.85 5.24
N ILE A 47 -0.41 -2.69 4.23
CA ILE A 47 0.05 -2.26 2.91
C ILE A 47 -1.16 -2.25 1.99
N ILE A 48 -1.53 -1.10 1.47
CA ILE A 48 -2.59 -0.93 0.48
C ILE A 48 -1.93 -0.70 -0.87
N GLN A 49 -2.19 -1.60 -1.82
CA GLN A 49 -1.60 -1.51 -3.15
C GLN A 49 -2.66 -1.63 -4.24
N GLU A 50 -2.48 -0.86 -5.29
CA GLU A 50 -3.18 -1.04 -6.55
C GLU A 50 -2.84 -2.41 -7.15
N LYS A 51 -3.88 -3.11 -7.60
CA LYS A 51 -3.77 -4.35 -8.36
C LYS A 51 -4.56 -4.17 -9.65
N TYR A 52 -3.83 -4.16 -10.77
CA TYR A 52 -4.44 -4.13 -12.10
C TYR A 52 -5.25 -5.40 -12.35
N LEU A 53 -6.47 -5.22 -12.81
CA LEU A 53 -7.31 -6.29 -13.36
C LEU A 53 -7.17 -6.31 -14.89
N ASN A 54 -6.99 -5.15 -15.49
CA ASN A 54 -6.67 -4.92 -16.90
C ASN A 54 -6.16 -3.47 -17.09
N GLU A 55 -5.96 -3.06 -18.35
CA GLU A 55 -5.47 -1.72 -18.71
C GLU A 55 -6.38 -0.56 -18.27
N TRP A 56 -7.65 -0.82 -17.97
CA TRP A 56 -8.67 0.21 -17.71
C TRP A 56 -9.28 0.10 -16.32
N SER A 57 -8.86 -0.88 -15.52
CA SER A 57 -9.42 -1.12 -14.20
C SER A 57 -8.43 -1.76 -13.24
N SER A 58 -8.51 -1.30 -12.00
CA SER A 58 -7.75 -1.81 -10.89
C SER A 58 -8.63 -1.93 -9.64
N THR A 59 -8.13 -2.66 -8.67
CA THR A 59 -8.72 -2.79 -7.33
C THR A 59 -7.65 -2.51 -6.28
N LEU A 60 -8.08 -2.21 -5.05
CA LEU A 60 -7.16 -2.06 -3.92
C LEU A 60 -7.01 -3.38 -3.18
N MET A 61 -5.76 -3.75 -2.93
CA MET A 61 -5.37 -4.89 -2.11
C MET A 61 -4.77 -4.42 -0.80
N ALA A 62 -5.45 -4.67 0.32
CA ALA A 62 -4.87 -4.50 1.65
C ALA A 62 -4.17 -5.78 2.10
N THR A 63 -2.93 -5.64 2.56
CA THR A 63 -2.13 -6.71 3.17
C THR A 63 -1.80 -6.33 4.60
N LYS A 64 -2.40 -7.02 5.57
CA LYS A 64 -2.03 -6.91 6.99
C LYS A 64 -0.86 -7.85 7.28
N THR A 65 0.24 -7.32 7.78
CA THR A 65 1.45 -8.12 8.05
C THR A 65 2.32 -7.53 9.15
N ASN A 66 3.11 -8.38 9.81
CA ASN A 66 4.20 -7.97 10.69
C ASN A 66 5.57 -8.29 10.08
N ASP A 67 5.61 -8.66 8.80
CA ASP A 67 6.85 -8.99 8.09
C ASP A 67 7.49 -7.73 7.51
N ARG A 68 8.66 -7.37 8.03
CA ARG A 68 9.40 -6.19 7.59
C ARG A 68 9.87 -6.28 6.14
N LYS A 69 10.10 -7.49 5.60
CA LYS A 69 10.53 -7.64 4.21
C LYS A 69 9.49 -7.10 3.23
N LEU A 70 8.21 -7.31 3.51
CA LEU A 70 7.13 -6.80 2.65
C LEU A 70 7.03 -5.26 2.69
N VAL A 71 7.46 -4.65 3.80
CA VAL A 71 7.55 -3.20 3.93
C VAL A 71 8.71 -2.67 3.10
N ASP A 72 9.87 -3.31 3.19
CA ASP A 72 11.04 -2.93 2.42
C ASP A 72 10.79 -3.10 0.91
N ASP A 73 10.11 -4.19 0.51
CA ASP A 73 9.69 -4.44 -0.88
C ASP A 73 8.73 -3.35 -1.39
N PHE A 74 7.83 -2.85 -0.53
CA PHE A 74 6.92 -1.76 -0.88
C PHE A 74 7.70 -0.50 -1.27
N PHE A 75 8.67 -0.09 -0.47
CA PHE A 75 9.50 1.08 -0.77
C PHE A 75 10.38 0.87 -2.01
N LYS A 76 11.03 -0.31 -2.11
CA LYS A 76 11.93 -0.63 -3.22
C LYS A 76 11.22 -0.62 -4.58
N THR A 77 10.02 -1.20 -4.65
CA THR A 77 9.24 -1.24 -5.90
C THR A 77 8.97 0.17 -6.43
N GLN A 78 8.78 1.13 -5.53
CA GLN A 78 8.45 2.51 -5.92
C GLN A 78 9.68 3.30 -6.33
N ASP A 79 10.81 3.06 -5.67
CA ASP A 79 12.10 3.64 -6.06
C ASP A 79 12.55 3.15 -7.45
N GLU A 80 12.32 1.87 -7.78
CA GLU A 80 12.61 1.33 -9.12
C GLU A 80 11.76 2.03 -10.20
N VAL A 81 10.46 2.22 -9.96
CA VAL A 81 9.56 2.95 -10.88
C VAL A 81 9.99 4.41 -11.05
N LEU A 82 10.33 5.11 -9.96
CA LEU A 82 10.81 6.48 -10.02
C LEU A 82 12.14 6.61 -10.78
N ASN A 83 13.04 5.64 -10.63
CA ASN A 83 14.32 5.63 -11.34
C ASN A 83 14.16 5.36 -12.84
N GLU A 84 13.21 4.51 -13.24
CA GLU A 84 12.91 4.30 -14.66
C GLU A 84 12.35 5.56 -15.33
N ILE A 85 11.46 6.30 -14.65
CA ILE A 85 10.89 7.57 -15.16
C ILE A 85 11.98 8.64 -15.36
N ASN A 86 12.96 8.72 -14.46
CA ASN A 86 14.02 9.73 -14.52
C ASN A 86 15.21 9.32 -15.41
N ALA A 87 15.21 8.11 -15.95
CA ALA A 87 16.27 7.61 -16.84
C ALA A 87 15.99 7.88 -18.33
N GLU A 88 14.80 8.41 -18.68
CA GLU A 88 14.43 8.94 -20.00
C GLU A 88 14.71 10.45 -20.12
#